data_AF-A0A3N4MC54-F1
#
_entry.id   AF-A0A3N4MC54-F1
#
_cell.length_a   1.000
_cell.length_b   1.000
_cell.length_c   1.000
_cell.angle_alpha   90.00
_cell.angle_beta   90.00
_cell.angle_gamma   90.00
#
_symmetry.space_group_name_H-M   'P 1'
#
loop_
_entity.id
_entity.type
_entity.pdbx_description
1 polymer ?
#
loop_
_entity_poly.entity_id
_entity_poly.type
_entity_poly.pdbx_seq_one_letter_code
_entity_poly.pdbx_strand_id
1 'polypeptide(L)'
;MHVYSAYWIGDCVLTNKDEELLLEILYDPIGCNNGNVIQAIPSLYKVNKSAGEKYIRYYLENCKINEGGPLFGLLFDRFQDDSNLHQLLMENSVRFAINNEIESCLLKVFRTSPEEDIFAYFIRRFEYKNNVVNESDYLYYECVPISAHMLLVNKFDVQKSKRLFDIALQWNLNLEENWRIESIARYLIAYLKPSLEITEDIKSIYLQIYSSCKGNFLHVRRLVESISEFHNKTKELICLVSSILEDARSRFANDGGKLKELILRAREAITTSGGKQGTPGKPFPFDIRLKALIEEVLPNYEEHSLTYRILQDSLHYVNRAISRETLFEKDDW
;
A
#
# COMPACT_ATOMS: atom_id res chain seq x y z
N MET A 1 15.56 44.44 0.85
CA MET A 1 14.25 43.79 0.59
C MET A 1 14.10 42.73 1.66
N HIS A 2 13.48 43.08 2.79
CA HIS A 2 13.25 42.14 3.88
C HIS A 2 12.09 41.25 3.48
N VAL A 3 12.42 40.03 3.04
CA VAL A 3 11.43 38.97 2.85
C VAL A 3 10.85 38.71 4.22
N TYR A 4 9.57 39.04 4.38
CA TYR A 4 8.83 38.74 5.58
C TYR A 4 9.03 37.26 5.92
N SER A 5 9.63 36.98 7.06
CA SER A 5 9.25 35.80 7.83
C SER A 5 7.78 36.01 8.22
N ALA A 6 6.88 35.81 7.26
CA ALA A 6 5.48 36.09 7.43
C ALA A 6 4.89 35.00 8.32
N TYR A 7 4.89 35.29 9.62
CA TYR A 7 3.71 35.02 10.42
C TYR A 7 2.48 35.27 9.56
N TRP A 8 1.58 34.28 9.55
CA TRP A 8 0.24 34.40 9.00
C TRP A 8 -0.28 35.83 9.11
N ILE A 9 -0.65 36.41 7.98
CA ILE A 9 -1.70 37.42 7.98
C ILE A 9 -2.93 36.67 8.49
N GLY A 10 -3.40 36.98 9.70
CA GLY A 10 -4.54 36.29 10.34
C GLY A 10 -5.85 36.48 9.57
N ASP A 11 -6.91 36.89 10.26
CA ASP A 11 -8.18 37.31 9.66
C ASP A 11 -8.09 38.59 8.79
N CYS A 12 -6.89 39.03 8.41
CA CYS A 12 -6.77 40.24 7.60
C CYS A 12 -7.27 39.96 6.18
N VAL A 13 -8.20 40.81 5.76
CA VAL A 13 -8.76 40.84 4.41
C VAL A 13 -7.66 41.37 3.47
N LEU A 14 -7.22 40.56 2.51
CA LEU A 14 -6.31 41.06 1.46
C LEU A 14 -7.07 42.02 0.55
N THR A 15 -6.39 43.09 0.15
CA THR A 15 -6.91 44.10 -0.76
C THR A 15 -6.65 43.70 -2.22
N ASN A 16 -7.33 44.34 -3.18
CA ASN A 16 -7.07 44.12 -4.61
C ASN A 16 -5.60 44.38 -5.00
N LYS A 17 -4.91 45.30 -4.31
CA LYS A 17 -3.47 45.54 -4.51
C LYS A 17 -2.60 44.37 -4.06
N ASP A 18 -3.03 43.68 -3.00
CA ASP A 18 -2.33 42.49 -2.53
C ASP A 18 -2.54 41.33 -3.52
N GLU A 19 -3.72 41.22 -4.13
CA GLU A 19 -3.99 40.28 -5.22
C GLU A 19 -3.10 40.55 -6.44
N GLU A 20 -3.03 41.81 -6.89
CA GLU A 20 -2.15 42.21 -8.00
C GLU A 20 -0.67 41.90 -7.71
N LEU A 21 -0.19 42.21 -6.50
CA LEU A 21 1.19 41.91 -6.08
C LEU A 21 1.47 40.40 -6.03
N LEU A 22 0.50 39.59 -5.55
CA LEU A 22 0.61 38.13 -5.55
C LEU A 22 0.71 37.59 -6.98
N LEU A 23 -0.09 38.11 -7.91
CA LEU A 23 -0.04 37.76 -9.33
C LEU A 23 1.31 38.15 -9.94
N GLU A 24 1.86 39.32 -9.61
CA GLU A 24 3.19 39.75 -10.07
C GLU A 24 4.31 38.82 -9.58
N ILE A 25 4.30 38.42 -8.30
CA ILE A 25 5.27 37.47 -7.73
C ILE A 25 5.20 36.11 -8.46
N LEU A 26 4.01 35.68 -8.87
CA LEU A 26 3.80 34.40 -9.53
C LEU A 26 4.14 34.42 -11.03
N TYR A 27 4.12 35.59 -11.67
CA TYR A 27 4.41 35.75 -13.10
C TYR A 27 5.87 36.12 -13.42
N ASP A 28 6.72 36.44 -12.43
CA ASP A 28 8.13 36.79 -12.67
C ASP A 28 8.98 35.53 -13.00
N PRO A 29 9.43 35.35 -14.26
CA PRO A 29 10.11 34.14 -14.71
C PRO A 29 11.58 34.04 -14.23
N ILE A 30 12.14 35.08 -13.63
CA ILE A 30 13.60 35.24 -13.54
C ILE A 30 14.17 35.12 -12.11
N GLY A 31 13.39 35.23 -11.03
CA GLY A 31 14.01 35.30 -9.70
C GLY A 31 13.19 35.00 -8.46
N CYS A 32 11.93 34.60 -8.57
CA CYS A 32 11.14 34.33 -7.37
C CYS A 32 11.62 33.05 -6.67
N ASN A 33 12.15 33.21 -5.45
CA ASN A 33 12.47 32.11 -4.55
C ASN A 33 11.24 31.20 -4.43
N ASN A 34 11.39 29.90 -4.72
CA ASN A 34 10.33 28.89 -4.63
C ASN A 34 9.55 29.01 -3.30
N GLY A 35 10.23 29.35 -2.21
CA GLY A 35 9.58 29.60 -0.91
C GLY A 35 8.54 30.73 -0.92
N ASN A 36 8.78 31.83 -1.63
CA ASN A 36 7.85 32.96 -1.71
C ASN A 36 6.57 32.57 -2.49
N VAL A 37 6.74 31.84 -3.59
CA VAL A 37 5.62 31.32 -4.40
C VAL A 37 4.75 30.37 -3.57
N ILE A 38 5.38 29.42 -2.88
CA ILE A 38 4.67 28.46 -2.02
C ILE A 38 3.89 29.17 -0.90
N GLN A 39 4.43 30.25 -0.32
CA GLN A 39 3.73 31.03 0.72
C GLN A 39 2.61 31.92 0.18
N ALA A 40 2.74 32.41 -1.06
CA ALA A 40 1.78 33.29 -1.71
C ALA A 40 0.49 32.56 -2.14
N ILE A 41 0.62 31.34 -2.67
CA ILE A 41 -0.49 30.57 -3.25
C ILE A 41 -1.67 30.35 -2.27
N PRO A 42 -1.46 29.91 -1.01
CA PRO A 42 -2.57 29.74 -0.07
C PRO A 42 -3.32 31.05 0.23
N SER A 43 -2.59 32.17 0.28
CA SER A 43 -3.19 33.49 0.50
C SER A 43 -4.05 33.91 -0.69
N LEU A 44 -3.59 33.66 -1.91
CA LEU A 44 -4.37 33.90 -3.13
C LEU A 44 -5.62 33.00 -3.18
N TYR A 45 -5.48 31.72 -2.83
CA TYR A 45 -6.62 30.79 -2.77
C TYR A 45 -7.71 31.23 -1.79
N LYS A 46 -7.33 31.78 -0.62
CA LYS A 46 -8.28 32.31 0.38
C LYS A 46 -9.14 33.45 -0.18
N VAL A 47 -8.57 34.29 -1.04
CA VAL A 47 -9.19 35.56 -1.47
C VAL A 47 -9.82 35.48 -2.85
N ASN A 48 -9.16 34.76 -3.77
CA ASN A 48 -9.69 34.46 -5.09
C ASN A 48 -9.46 32.96 -5.38
N LYS A 49 -10.46 32.14 -5.03
CA LYS A 49 -10.40 30.68 -5.16
C LYS A 49 -10.03 30.24 -6.58
N SER A 50 -10.65 30.84 -7.59
CA SER A 50 -10.41 30.50 -9.00
C SER A 50 -8.97 30.83 -9.43
N ALA A 51 -8.46 32.00 -9.06
CA ALA A 51 -7.06 32.35 -9.32
C ALA A 51 -6.12 31.42 -8.56
N GLY A 52 -6.37 31.18 -7.28
CA GLY A 52 -5.58 30.26 -6.45
C GLY A 52 -5.51 28.86 -7.05
N GLU A 53 -6.63 28.27 -7.46
CA GLU A 53 -6.67 26.95 -8.11
C GLU A 53 -5.82 26.91 -9.38
N LYS A 54 -5.90 27.95 -10.22
CA LYS A 54 -5.09 28.08 -11.43
C LYS A 54 -3.60 28.04 -11.10
N TYR A 55 -3.16 28.75 -10.05
CA TYR A 55 -1.75 28.77 -9.67
C TYR A 55 -1.29 27.53 -8.92
N ILE A 56 -2.17 26.90 -8.14
CA ILE A 56 -1.88 25.58 -7.56
C ILE A 56 -1.60 24.60 -8.70
N ARG A 57 -2.46 24.52 -9.73
CA ARG A 57 -2.24 23.66 -10.90
C ARG A 57 -0.94 24.02 -11.60
N TYR A 58 -0.75 25.29 -11.95
CA TYR A 58 0.47 25.74 -12.62
C TYR A 58 1.74 25.38 -11.84
N TYR A 59 1.77 25.64 -10.54
CA TYR A 59 2.89 25.28 -9.67
C TYR A 59 3.09 23.76 -9.65
N LEU A 60 2.02 23.02 -9.39
CA LEU A 60 2.03 21.57 -9.30
C LEU A 60 2.24 20.88 -10.64
N GLU A 61 2.24 21.56 -11.78
CA GLU A 61 2.65 21.04 -13.10
C GLU A 61 4.14 21.28 -13.37
N ASN A 62 4.67 22.43 -12.90
CA ASN A 62 6.02 22.89 -13.25
C ASN A 62 7.10 22.59 -12.19
N CYS A 63 6.73 22.36 -10.93
CA CYS A 63 7.70 22.02 -9.89
C CYS A 63 8.28 20.61 -10.07
N LYS A 64 9.45 20.34 -9.47
CA LYS A 64 10.02 18.99 -9.54
C LYS A 64 9.26 18.01 -8.65
N ILE A 65 9.38 16.73 -8.98
CA ILE A 65 8.74 15.60 -8.29
C ILE A 65 8.95 15.53 -6.77
N ASN A 66 10.04 16.13 -6.26
CA ASN A 66 10.41 16.14 -4.84
C ASN A 66 10.18 17.51 -4.16
N GLU A 67 9.70 18.51 -4.89
CA GLU A 67 9.60 19.90 -4.41
C GLU A 67 8.16 20.30 -4.03
N GLY A 68 7.16 19.48 -4.35
CA GLY A 68 5.75 19.80 -4.12
C GLY A 68 5.32 19.79 -2.64
N GLY A 69 5.98 19.00 -1.79
CA GLY A 69 5.55 18.72 -0.41
C GLY A 69 5.21 19.94 0.45
N PRO A 70 6.04 21.00 0.50
CA PRO A 70 5.74 22.18 1.30
C PRO A 70 4.45 22.90 0.91
N LEU A 71 4.08 22.92 -0.39
CA LEU A 71 2.80 23.49 -0.82
C LEU A 71 1.62 22.63 -0.36
N PHE A 72 1.72 21.30 -0.46
CA PHE A 72 0.70 20.38 0.06
C PHE A 72 0.47 20.61 1.57
N GLY A 73 1.55 20.67 2.36
CA GLY A 73 1.47 20.93 3.79
C GLY A 73 0.76 22.25 4.11
N LEU A 74 1.16 23.34 3.45
CA LEU A 74 0.56 24.66 3.68
C LEU A 74 -0.89 24.77 3.22
N LEU A 75 -1.24 24.25 2.04
CA LEU A 75 -2.62 24.24 1.58
C LEU A 75 -3.50 23.42 2.51
N PHE A 76 -3.01 22.25 2.91
CA PHE A 76 -3.74 21.40 3.83
C PHE A 76 -3.94 22.09 5.19
N ASP A 77 -2.89 22.58 5.83
CA ASP A 77 -2.98 23.20 7.17
C ASP A 77 -4.00 24.34 7.25
N ARG A 78 -4.22 25.06 6.14
CA ARG A 78 -5.10 26.22 6.08
C ARG A 78 -6.53 25.92 5.63
N PHE A 79 -6.74 24.83 4.89
CA PHE A 79 -8.00 24.55 4.20
C PHE A 79 -8.43 23.07 4.36
N GLN A 80 -8.28 22.54 5.58
CA GLN A 80 -8.53 21.13 5.91
C GLN A 80 -9.95 20.63 5.58
N ASP A 81 -10.91 21.54 5.44
CA ASP A 81 -12.32 21.22 5.20
C ASP A 81 -12.77 21.50 3.76
N ASP A 82 -11.88 21.97 2.86
CA ASP A 82 -12.25 22.30 1.47
C ASP A 82 -12.18 21.08 0.56
N SER A 83 -13.34 20.48 0.27
CA SER A 83 -13.45 19.30 -0.58
C SER A 83 -12.93 19.50 -2.01
N ASN A 84 -13.05 20.71 -2.57
CA ASN A 84 -12.59 20.98 -3.94
C ASN A 84 -11.06 21.04 -3.97
N LEU A 85 -10.46 21.64 -2.94
CA LEU A 85 -9.00 21.61 -2.76
C LEU A 85 -8.50 20.17 -2.60
N HIS A 86 -9.19 19.34 -1.83
CA HIS A 86 -8.83 17.94 -1.64
C HIS A 86 -8.78 17.17 -2.96
N GLN A 87 -9.81 17.33 -3.81
CA GLN A 87 -9.84 16.72 -5.13
C GLN A 87 -8.67 17.23 -6.00
N LEU A 88 -8.44 18.55 -6.01
CA LEU A 88 -7.34 19.16 -6.74
C LEU A 88 -5.97 18.57 -6.30
N LEU A 89 -5.74 18.44 -5.00
CA LEU A 89 -4.50 17.89 -4.45
C LEU A 89 -4.35 16.40 -4.77
N MET A 90 -5.43 15.61 -4.69
CA MET A 90 -5.41 14.21 -5.11
C MET A 90 -5.07 14.05 -6.59
N GLU A 91 -5.70 14.82 -7.48
CA GLU A 91 -5.42 14.77 -8.92
C GLU A 91 -3.95 15.08 -9.23
N ASN A 92 -3.39 16.11 -8.59
CA ASN A 92 -2.06 16.61 -8.90
C ASN A 92 -0.94 15.88 -8.15
N SER A 93 -1.21 15.23 -7.01
CA SER A 93 -0.20 14.50 -6.23
C SER A 93 0.32 13.23 -6.92
N VAL A 94 -0.38 12.72 -7.94
CA VAL A 94 -0.03 11.46 -8.63
C VAL A 94 1.41 11.46 -9.11
N ARG A 95 1.90 12.56 -9.69
CA ARG A 95 3.27 12.62 -10.23
C ARG A 95 4.36 12.81 -9.18
N PHE A 96 4.01 13.07 -7.91
CA PHE A 96 4.98 13.40 -6.85
C PHE A 96 5.45 12.17 -6.09
N ALA A 97 6.70 12.18 -5.64
CA ALA A 97 7.17 11.24 -4.62
C ALA A 97 6.44 11.54 -3.30
N ILE A 98 5.95 10.51 -2.61
CA ILE A 98 5.19 10.71 -1.37
C ILE A 98 6.18 10.92 -0.22
N ASN A 99 6.34 12.17 0.19
CA ASN A 99 7.00 12.53 1.44
C ASN A 99 5.96 12.66 2.58
N ASN A 100 6.43 12.94 3.80
CA ASN A 100 5.57 13.02 4.98
C ASN A 100 4.46 14.06 4.88
N GLU A 101 4.71 15.20 4.22
CA GLU A 101 3.72 16.27 4.03
C GLU A 101 2.61 15.84 3.08
N ILE A 102 2.96 15.27 1.93
CA ILE A 102 2.00 14.74 0.95
C ILE A 102 1.21 13.58 1.56
N GLU A 103 1.89 12.66 2.25
CA GLU A 103 1.23 11.55 2.94
C GLU A 103 0.20 12.06 3.97
N SER A 104 0.60 12.99 4.84
CA SER A 104 -0.29 13.54 5.86
C SER A 104 -1.53 14.22 5.27
N CYS A 105 -1.37 14.91 4.14
CA CYS A 105 -2.47 15.48 3.38
C CYS A 105 -3.39 14.37 2.83
N LEU A 106 -2.84 13.42 2.09
CA LEU A 106 -3.59 12.32 1.48
C LEU A 106 -4.36 11.50 2.50
N LEU A 107 -3.72 11.14 3.63
CA LEU A 107 -4.36 10.40 4.73
C LEU A 107 -5.62 11.08 5.25
N LYS A 108 -5.62 12.42 5.32
CA LYS A 108 -6.78 13.18 5.80
C LYS A 108 -7.85 13.29 4.72
N VAL A 109 -7.46 13.56 3.48
CA VAL A 109 -8.40 13.56 2.34
C VAL A 109 -9.14 12.22 2.24
N PHE A 110 -8.39 11.11 2.26
CA PHE A 110 -8.97 9.78 2.13
C PHE A 110 -9.94 9.41 3.25
N ARG A 111 -9.86 10.01 4.44
CA ARG A 111 -10.86 9.75 5.48
C ARG A 111 -12.26 10.13 5.03
N THR A 112 -12.36 11.25 4.31
CA THR A 112 -13.64 11.80 3.82
C THR A 112 -14.02 11.33 2.42
N SER A 113 -13.06 10.81 1.64
CA SER A 113 -13.33 10.34 0.27
C SER A 113 -14.07 8.99 0.24
N PRO A 114 -14.92 8.74 -0.77
CA PRO A 114 -15.41 7.40 -1.09
C PRO A 114 -14.29 6.39 -1.37
N GLU A 115 -14.53 5.11 -1.09
CA GLU A 115 -13.57 4.02 -1.30
C GLU A 115 -13.14 3.92 -2.77
N GLU A 116 -14.07 4.12 -3.69
CA GLU A 116 -13.82 4.07 -5.12
C GLU A 116 -12.86 5.17 -5.58
N ASP A 117 -12.96 6.36 -5.01
CA ASP A 117 -12.07 7.50 -5.32
C ASP A 117 -10.66 7.29 -4.79
N ILE A 118 -10.56 6.73 -3.58
CA ILE A 118 -9.28 6.35 -2.96
C ILE A 118 -8.61 5.26 -3.80
N PHE A 119 -9.36 4.25 -4.21
CA PHE A 119 -8.81 3.17 -5.02
C PHE A 119 -8.39 3.67 -6.41
N ALA A 120 -9.23 4.47 -7.07
CA ALA A 120 -8.90 5.09 -8.36
C ALA A 120 -7.63 5.96 -8.27
N TYR A 121 -7.39 6.63 -7.14
CA TYR A 121 -6.15 7.35 -6.91
C TYR A 121 -4.92 6.43 -6.93
N PHE A 122 -4.96 5.30 -6.22
CA PHE A 122 -3.86 4.33 -6.24
C PHE A 122 -3.65 3.75 -7.64
N ILE A 123 -4.72 3.52 -8.41
CA ILE A 123 -4.61 3.09 -9.81
C ILE A 123 -3.90 4.13 -10.67
N ARG A 124 -4.26 5.42 -10.56
CA ARG A 124 -3.56 6.49 -11.30
C ARG A 124 -2.07 6.56 -10.96
N ARG A 125 -1.70 6.37 -9.69
CA ARG A 125 -0.28 6.27 -9.28
C ARG A 125 0.42 5.04 -9.81
N PHE A 126 -0.28 3.90 -9.84
CA PHE A 126 0.22 2.68 -10.44
C PHE A 126 0.51 2.86 -11.93
N GLU A 127 -0.43 3.42 -12.69
CA GLU A 127 -0.29 3.71 -14.11
C GLU A 127 0.85 4.70 -14.36
N TYR A 128 0.96 5.75 -13.53
CA TYR A 128 2.07 6.69 -13.60
C TYR A 128 3.43 6.01 -13.36
N LYS A 129 3.55 5.17 -12.32
CA LYS A 129 4.78 4.40 -12.07
C LYS A 129 5.09 3.49 -13.24
N ASN A 130 4.09 2.83 -13.83
CA ASN A 130 4.30 1.91 -14.94
C ASN A 130 4.72 2.60 -16.24
N ASN A 131 4.15 3.77 -16.54
CA ASN A 131 4.33 4.45 -17.83
C ASN A 131 5.48 5.46 -17.84
N VAL A 132 5.75 6.17 -16.74
CA VAL A 132 6.63 7.37 -16.76
C VAL A 132 7.93 7.14 -16.00
N VAL A 133 7.88 6.45 -14.87
CA VAL A 133 9.02 6.31 -13.96
C VAL A 133 10.04 5.28 -14.43
N ASN A 134 9.71 4.36 -15.32
CA ASN A 134 10.64 3.27 -15.72
C ASN A 134 11.49 3.59 -16.92
N GLU A 135 11.20 4.70 -17.60
CA GLU A 135 12.04 5.23 -18.67
C GLU A 135 13.16 6.13 -18.10
N SER A 136 13.20 6.33 -16.78
CA SER A 136 14.12 7.25 -16.12
C SER A 136 14.59 6.69 -14.75
N ASP A 137 15.79 7.06 -14.30
CA ASP A 137 16.48 6.53 -13.09
C ASP A 137 15.79 6.86 -11.73
N TYR A 138 14.48 7.09 -11.70
CA TYR A 138 13.75 7.48 -10.48
C TYR A 138 13.39 6.27 -9.62
N LEU A 139 14.41 5.68 -9.00
CA LEU A 139 14.31 4.59 -8.01
C LEU A 139 13.45 4.93 -6.77
N TYR A 140 13.11 6.21 -6.54
CA TYR A 140 12.47 6.68 -5.31
C TYR A 140 10.95 6.90 -5.39
N TYR A 141 10.32 6.70 -6.56
CA TYR A 141 8.87 6.86 -6.67
C TYR A 141 8.12 5.61 -6.20
N GLU A 142 7.24 5.78 -5.21
CA GLU A 142 6.36 4.73 -4.72
C GLU A 142 4.88 4.97 -5.05
N CYS A 143 4.18 3.88 -5.41
CA CYS A 143 2.75 3.90 -5.72
C CYS A 143 1.90 4.12 -4.47
N VAL A 144 2.41 3.72 -3.31
CA VAL A 144 1.76 3.92 -2.01
C VAL A 144 2.75 4.63 -1.07
N PRO A 145 2.27 5.35 -0.05
CA PRO A 145 3.13 5.96 0.96
C PRO A 145 4.05 4.96 1.66
N ILE A 146 5.30 5.36 1.94
CA ILE A 146 6.35 4.51 2.53
C ILE A 146 6.23 4.44 4.06
N SER A 147 5.83 5.54 4.68
CA SER A 147 5.81 5.74 6.13
C SER A 147 4.52 5.22 6.76
N ALA A 148 4.46 3.90 6.91
CA ALA A 148 3.48 3.12 7.65
C ALA A 148 2.18 2.76 6.91
N HIS A 149 2.21 1.56 6.31
CA HIS A 149 1.05 0.77 5.90
C HIS A 149 -0.13 0.81 6.90
N MET A 150 0.14 0.90 8.21
CA MET A 150 -0.89 0.93 9.24
C MET A 150 -1.49 2.33 9.51
N LEU A 151 -0.87 3.43 9.07
CA LEU A 151 -1.40 4.78 9.35
C LEU A 151 -2.64 5.13 8.54
N LEU A 152 -2.79 4.59 7.33
CA LEU A 152 -3.99 4.78 6.52
C LEU A 152 -5.16 3.96 7.07
N VAL A 153 -4.94 2.66 7.22
CA VAL A 153 -5.94 1.69 7.68
C VAL A 153 -6.40 1.97 9.12
N ASN A 154 -5.48 2.32 10.04
CA ASN A 154 -5.85 2.65 11.44
C ASN A 154 -6.66 3.94 11.58
N LYS A 155 -6.75 4.74 10.50
CA LYS A 155 -7.49 6.01 10.49
C LYS A 155 -8.83 5.91 9.78
N PHE A 156 -9.10 4.81 9.08
CA PHE A 156 -10.42 4.50 8.56
C PHE A 156 -11.21 3.70 9.58
N ASP A 157 -12.54 3.77 9.48
CA ASP A 157 -13.37 2.79 10.17
C ASP A 157 -13.15 1.39 9.57
N VAL A 158 -13.52 0.37 10.36
CA VAL A 158 -13.29 -1.03 10.01
C VAL A 158 -14.00 -1.43 8.72
N GLN A 159 -15.18 -0.88 8.43
CA GLN A 159 -15.95 -1.26 7.24
C GLN A 159 -15.30 -0.70 5.97
N LYS A 160 -14.92 0.58 6.01
CA LYS A 160 -14.20 1.24 4.92
C LYS A 160 -12.89 0.55 4.58
N SER A 161 -12.10 0.19 5.59
CA SER A 161 -10.86 -0.59 5.41
C SER A 161 -11.10 -1.95 4.75
N LYS A 162 -12.12 -2.68 5.19
CA LYS A 162 -12.48 -3.99 4.59
C LYS A 162 -12.94 -3.85 3.14
N ARG A 163 -13.74 -2.82 2.82
CA ARG A 163 -14.23 -2.58 1.46
C ARG A 163 -13.09 -2.21 0.50
N LEU A 164 -12.17 -1.33 0.92
CA LEU A 164 -10.97 -1.02 0.14
C LEU A 164 -10.12 -2.25 -0.13
N PHE A 165 -9.96 -3.11 0.87
CA PHE A 165 -9.24 -4.36 0.74
C PHE A 165 -9.91 -5.34 -0.24
N ASP A 166 -11.24 -5.50 -0.16
CA ASP A 166 -12.01 -6.30 -1.12
C ASP A 166 -11.86 -5.78 -2.56
N ILE A 167 -11.99 -4.47 -2.77
CA ILE A 167 -11.78 -3.84 -4.08
C ILE A 167 -10.37 -4.14 -4.62
N ALA A 168 -9.34 -4.04 -3.76
CA ALA A 168 -7.96 -4.32 -4.15
C ALA A 168 -7.75 -5.79 -4.55
N LEU A 169 -8.34 -6.74 -3.81
CA LEU A 169 -8.29 -8.16 -4.16
C LEU A 169 -9.00 -8.43 -5.49
N GLN A 170 -10.21 -7.89 -5.68
CA GLN A 170 -10.98 -8.03 -6.93
C GLN A 170 -10.22 -7.47 -8.14
N TRP A 171 -9.63 -6.28 -7.99
CA TRP A 171 -8.81 -5.67 -9.03
C TRP A 171 -7.61 -6.55 -9.40
N ASN A 172 -6.90 -7.09 -8.39
CA ASN A 172 -5.76 -7.98 -8.62
C ASN A 172 -6.10 -9.24 -9.43
N LEU A 173 -7.31 -9.78 -9.28
CA LEU A 173 -7.75 -10.94 -10.07
C LEU A 173 -7.86 -10.61 -11.56
N ASN A 174 -8.24 -9.38 -11.92
CA ASN A 174 -8.54 -8.96 -13.29
C ASN A 174 -7.35 -8.37 -14.06
N LEU A 175 -6.15 -8.36 -13.46
CA LEU A 175 -4.95 -7.83 -14.11
C LEU A 175 -4.46 -8.72 -15.26
N GLU A 176 -3.80 -8.13 -16.25
CA GLU A 176 -3.07 -8.92 -17.24
C GLU A 176 -1.92 -9.69 -16.57
N GLU A 177 -1.57 -10.86 -17.12
CA GLU A 177 -0.46 -11.66 -16.57
C GLU A 177 0.89 -11.01 -16.89
N ASN A 178 1.35 -10.21 -15.94
CA ASN A 178 2.62 -9.50 -16.02
C ASN A 178 3.24 -9.44 -14.62
N TRP A 179 4.37 -10.10 -14.43
CA TRP A 179 5.04 -10.25 -13.13
C TRP A 179 5.26 -8.92 -12.39
N ARG A 180 5.48 -7.85 -13.15
CA ARG A 180 5.75 -6.52 -12.62
C ARG A 180 4.49 -5.86 -12.09
N ILE A 181 3.42 -5.95 -12.87
CA ILE A 181 2.08 -5.48 -12.51
C ILE A 181 1.59 -6.25 -11.28
N GLU A 182 1.78 -7.57 -11.27
CA GLU A 182 1.44 -8.44 -10.14
C GLU A 182 2.24 -8.07 -8.87
N SER A 183 3.52 -7.74 -9.00
CA SER A 183 4.33 -7.30 -7.85
C SER A 183 3.79 -6.02 -7.21
N ILE A 184 3.43 -5.03 -8.03
CA ILE A 184 2.87 -3.77 -7.51
C ILE A 184 1.46 -3.98 -6.95
N ALA A 185 0.66 -4.85 -7.56
CA ALA A 185 -0.67 -5.17 -7.06
C ALA A 185 -0.63 -5.82 -5.67
N ARG A 186 0.31 -6.75 -5.45
CA ARG A 186 0.57 -7.30 -4.11
C ARG A 186 0.99 -6.24 -3.11
N TYR A 187 1.82 -5.28 -3.51
CA TYR A 187 2.21 -4.18 -2.64
C TYR A 187 1.01 -3.30 -2.24
N LEU A 188 0.08 -3.06 -3.16
CA LEU A 188 -1.17 -2.34 -2.86
C LEU A 188 -2.08 -3.14 -1.93
N ILE A 189 -2.21 -4.47 -2.12
CA ILE A 189 -2.94 -5.36 -1.21
C ILE A 189 -2.31 -5.33 0.20
N ALA A 190 -0.98 -5.43 0.28
CA ALA A 190 -0.24 -5.35 1.53
C ALA A 190 -0.40 -3.98 2.23
N TYR A 191 -0.60 -2.91 1.46
CA TYR A 191 -0.86 -1.57 1.97
C TYR A 191 -2.31 -1.37 2.44
N LEU A 192 -3.28 -1.95 1.75
CA LEU A 192 -4.71 -1.80 2.05
C LEU A 192 -5.28 -2.86 3.00
N LYS A 193 -4.48 -3.86 3.42
CA LYS A 193 -4.97 -4.92 4.32
C LYS A 193 -5.46 -4.33 5.66
N PRO A 194 -6.63 -4.75 6.15
CA PRO A 194 -7.25 -4.17 7.34
C PRO A 194 -6.55 -4.58 8.66
N SER A 195 -5.67 -5.59 8.62
CA SER A 195 -4.90 -6.09 9.75
C SER A 195 -3.57 -6.68 9.28
N LEU A 196 -2.60 -6.82 10.19
CA LEU A 196 -1.34 -7.51 9.92
C LEU A 196 -1.49 -9.03 9.81
N GLU A 197 -2.57 -9.57 10.34
CA GLU A 197 -2.90 -10.99 10.39
C GLU A 197 -4.26 -11.28 9.75
N ILE A 198 -4.46 -12.51 9.29
CA ILE A 198 -5.76 -12.96 8.80
C ILE A 198 -6.64 -13.27 10.02
N THR A 199 -7.70 -12.50 10.17
CA THR A 199 -8.80 -12.74 11.11
C THR A 199 -9.94 -13.50 10.42
N GLU A 200 -10.94 -13.99 11.17
CA GLU A 200 -12.11 -14.65 10.59
C GLU A 200 -12.88 -13.78 9.57
N ASP A 201 -12.92 -12.47 9.79
CA ASP A 201 -13.54 -11.53 8.84
C ASP A 201 -12.77 -11.47 7.52
N ILE A 202 -11.44 -11.37 7.58
CA ILE A 202 -10.56 -11.34 6.39
C ILE A 202 -10.64 -12.66 5.65
N LYS A 203 -10.60 -13.78 6.38
CA LYS A 203 -10.81 -15.13 5.83
C LYS A 203 -12.15 -15.24 5.11
N SER A 204 -13.22 -14.67 5.67
CA SER A 204 -14.55 -14.67 5.03
C SER A 204 -14.55 -13.91 3.70
N ILE A 205 -13.88 -12.75 3.62
CA ILE A 205 -13.70 -12.01 2.35
C ILE A 205 -12.99 -12.90 1.32
N TYR A 206 -11.86 -13.50 1.69
CA TYR A 206 -11.12 -14.40 0.79
C TYR A 206 -11.97 -15.57 0.28
N LEU A 207 -12.74 -16.22 1.14
CA LEU A 207 -13.60 -17.34 0.75
C LEU A 207 -14.75 -16.91 -0.18
N GLN A 208 -15.34 -15.73 0.06
CA GLN A 208 -16.35 -15.14 -0.84
C GLN A 208 -15.75 -14.89 -2.22
N ILE A 209 -14.59 -14.24 -2.30
CA ILE A 209 -13.88 -13.98 -3.56
C ILE A 209 -13.51 -15.30 -4.25
N TYR A 210 -12.96 -16.26 -3.51
CA TYR A 210 -12.60 -17.58 -4.03
C TYR A 210 -13.79 -18.28 -4.71
N SER A 211 -14.97 -18.21 -4.09
CA SER A 211 -16.19 -18.78 -4.67
C SER A 211 -16.55 -18.15 -6.04
N SER A 212 -16.23 -16.86 -6.21
CA SER A 212 -16.47 -16.11 -7.46
C SER A 212 -15.46 -16.41 -8.57
N CYS A 213 -14.31 -17.02 -8.26
CA CYS A 213 -13.27 -17.34 -9.24
C CYS A 213 -13.70 -18.40 -10.26
N LYS A 214 -14.80 -19.14 -10.03
CA LYS A 214 -15.38 -20.13 -10.96
C LYS A 214 -14.39 -21.14 -11.55
N GLY A 215 -13.33 -21.48 -10.82
CA GLY A 215 -12.30 -22.43 -11.28
C GLY A 215 -11.29 -21.83 -12.27
N ASN A 216 -11.24 -20.51 -12.46
CA ASN A 216 -10.15 -19.86 -13.17
C ASN A 216 -8.85 -20.01 -12.33
N PHE A 217 -7.91 -20.80 -12.86
CA PHE A 217 -6.64 -21.09 -12.19
C PHE A 217 -5.85 -19.83 -11.86
N LEU A 218 -5.74 -18.88 -12.80
CA LEU A 218 -4.97 -17.66 -12.59
C LEU A 218 -5.53 -16.84 -11.42
N HIS A 219 -6.86 -16.74 -11.34
CA HIS A 219 -7.50 -16.03 -10.23
C HIS A 219 -7.25 -16.74 -8.89
N VAL A 220 -7.38 -18.07 -8.86
CA VAL A 220 -7.09 -18.85 -7.64
C VAL A 220 -5.63 -18.71 -7.22
N ARG A 221 -4.69 -18.79 -8.17
CA ARG A 221 -3.26 -18.60 -7.92
C ARG A 221 -2.99 -17.24 -7.29
N ARG A 222 -3.47 -16.16 -7.92
CA ARG A 222 -3.28 -14.78 -7.44
C ARG A 222 -3.88 -14.56 -6.06
N LEU A 223 -5.03 -15.16 -5.81
CA LEU A 223 -5.67 -15.09 -4.50
C LEU A 223 -4.79 -15.76 -3.43
N VAL A 224 -4.27 -16.96 -3.69
CA VAL A 224 -3.35 -17.66 -2.77
C VAL A 224 -2.04 -16.88 -2.60
N GLU A 225 -1.47 -16.34 -3.68
CA GLU A 225 -0.25 -15.53 -3.62
C GLU A 225 -0.44 -14.30 -2.73
N SER A 226 -1.59 -13.63 -2.80
CA SER A 226 -1.88 -12.45 -1.96
C SER A 226 -1.96 -12.76 -0.46
N ILE A 227 -2.24 -14.01 -0.06
CA ILE A 227 -2.23 -14.43 1.35
C ILE A 227 -0.82 -14.31 1.96
N SER A 228 0.23 -14.42 1.14
CA SER A 228 1.63 -14.32 1.60
C SER A 228 1.99 -12.93 2.16
N GLU A 229 1.21 -11.90 1.82
CA GLU A 229 1.35 -10.53 2.34
C GLU A 229 0.99 -10.42 3.84
N PHE A 230 0.33 -11.42 4.42
CA PHE A 230 0.07 -11.51 5.86
C PHE A 230 1.22 -12.21 6.57
N HIS A 231 2.22 -11.44 6.98
CA HIS A 231 3.41 -11.99 7.63
C HIS A 231 3.15 -12.52 9.04
N ASN A 232 2.11 -12.06 9.75
CA ASN A 232 1.70 -12.65 11.02
C ASN A 232 0.83 -13.88 10.73
N LYS A 233 1.38 -15.07 11.01
CA LYS A 233 0.71 -16.35 10.73
C LYS A 233 -0.23 -16.73 11.88
N THR A 234 -1.45 -17.08 11.51
CA THR A 234 -2.54 -17.45 12.43
C THR A 234 -3.16 -18.78 12.00
N LYS A 235 -3.99 -19.36 12.87
CA LYS A 235 -4.75 -20.57 12.55
C LYS A 235 -5.73 -20.31 11.41
N GLU A 236 -6.31 -19.12 11.38
CA GLU A 236 -7.25 -18.65 10.37
C GLU A 236 -6.60 -18.59 8.99
N LEU A 237 -5.33 -18.14 8.91
CA LEU A 237 -4.55 -18.19 7.66
C LEU A 237 -4.37 -19.63 7.18
N ILE A 238 -3.95 -20.54 8.07
CA ILE A 238 -3.76 -21.95 7.71
C ILE A 238 -5.10 -22.54 7.24
N CYS A 239 -6.18 -22.34 8.00
CA CYS A 239 -7.51 -22.81 7.64
C CYS A 239 -7.97 -22.28 6.27
N LEU A 240 -7.71 -21.01 5.97
CA LEU A 240 -8.03 -20.43 4.66
C LEU A 240 -7.28 -21.12 3.53
N VAL A 241 -5.95 -21.23 3.66
CA VAL A 241 -5.09 -21.89 2.66
C VAL A 241 -5.52 -23.34 2.44
N SER A 242 -5.78 -24.07 3.52
CA SER A 242 -6.28 -25.45 3.48
C SER A 242 -7.62 -25.56 2.75
N SER A 243 -8.58 -24.67 3.07
CA SER A 243 -9.91 -24.68 2.45
C SER A 243 -9.83 -24.46 0.94
N ILE A 244 -9.02 -23.49 0.50
CA ILE A 244 -8.80 -23.22 -0.92
C ILE A 244 -8.15 -24.43 -1.60
N LEU A 245 -7.13 -25.02 -0.99
CA LEU A 245 -6.38 -26.12 -1.59
C LEU A 245 -7.15 -27.43 -1.71
N GLU A 246 -7.92 -27.82 -0.69
CA GLU A 246 -8.71 -29.05 -0.77
C GLU A 246 -9.79 -28.95 -1.86
N ASP A 247 -10.45 -27.79 -1.99
CA ASP A 247 -11.39 -27.56 -3.08
C ASP A 247 -10.66 -27.49 -4.45
N ALA A 248 -9.55 -26.76 -4.54
CA ALA A 248 -8.76 -26.65 -5.77
C ALA A 248 -8.20 -28.00 -6.24
N ARG A 249 -7.83 -28.89 -5.32
CA ARG A 249 -7.39 -30.26 -5.63
C ARG A 249 -8.43 -31.00 -6.45
N SER A 250 -9.71 -30.89 -6.09
CA SER A 250 -10.80 -31.54 -6.83
C SER A 250 -10.98 -30.92 -8.22
N ARG A 251 -10.88 -29.59 -8.33
CA ARG A 251 -11.10 -28.84 -9.58
C ARG A 251 -9.97 -28.99 -10.59
N PHE A 252 -8.72 -29.11 -10.12
CA PHE A 252 -7.53 -29.20 -10.95
C PHE A 252 -6.88 -30.58 -10.95
N ALA A 253 -7.60 -31.63 -10.53
CA ALA A 253 -7.07 -33.00 -10.39
C ALA A 253 -6.42 -33.55 -11.67
N ASN A 254 -6.92 -33.13 -12.84
CA ASN A 254 -6.43 -33.57 -14.15
C ASN A 254 -5.22 -32.76 -14.66
N ASP A 255 -4.82 -31.71 -13.95
CA ASP A 255 -3.70 -30.83 -14.33
C ASP A 255 -2.69 -30.78 -13.17
N GLY A 256 -1.80 -31.79 -13.16
CA GLY A 256 -0.77 -31.92 -12.12
C GLY A 256 0.20 -30.74 -12.04
N GLY A 257 0.37 -29.99 -13.14
CA GLY A 257 1.20 -28.78 -13.18
C GLY A 257 0.58 -27.66 -12.35
N LYS A 258 -0.70 -27.34 -12.62
CA LYS A 258 -1.46 -26.33 -11.87
C LYS A 258 -1.55 -26.64 -10.39
N LEU A 259 -1.84 -27.90 -10.05
CA LEU A 259 -1.93 -28.30 -8.65
C LEU A 259 -0.59 -28.15 -7.92
N LYS A 260 0.52 -28.53 -8.57
CA LYS A 260 1.87 -28.37 -8.02
C LYS A 260 2.22 -26.90 -7.77
N GLU A 261 1.84 -26.01 -8.69
CA GLU A 261 2.04 -24.56 -8.54
C GLU A 261 1.24 -24.01 -7.36
N LEU A 262 -0.04 -24.38 -7.21
CA LEU A 262 -0.84 -23.96 -6.06
C LEU A 262 -0.29 -24.46 -4.72
N ILE A 263 0.20 -25.70 -4.68
CA ILE A 263 0.87 -26.27 -3.50
C ILE A 263 2.09 -25.42 -3.13
N LEU A 264 2.90 -25.02 -4.11
CA LEU A 264 4.07 -24.17 -3.89
C LEU A 264 3.66 -22.81 -3.30
N ARG A 265 2.66 -22.15 -3.90
CA ARG A 265 2.16 -20.84 -3.44
C ARG A 265 1.52 -20.89 -2.07
N ALA A 266 0.78 -21.96 -1.77
CA ALA A 266 0.19 -22.18 -0.46
C ALA A 266 1.26 -22.37 0.62
N ARG A 267 2.31 -23.15 0.32
CA ARG A 267 3.45 -23.28 1.23
C ARG A 267 4.12 -21.93 1.46
N GLU A 268 4.37 -21.16 0.39
CA GLU A 268 4.91 -19.80 0.49
C GLU A 268 4.02 -18.89 1.35
N ALA A 269 2.70 -18.94 1.18
CA ALA A 269 1.76 -18.17 1.99
C ALA A 269 1.86 -18.52 3.49
N ILE A 270 2.06 -19.79 3.83
CA ILE A 270 2.25 -20.24 5.22
C ILE A 270 3.62 -19.83 5.77
N THR A 271 4.69 -19.95 4.98
CA THR A 271 6.07 -19.83 5.48
C THR A 271 6.70 -18.43 5.35
N THR A 272 6.13 -17.53 4.55
CA THR A 272 6.70 -16.20 4.29
C THR A 272 6.60 -15.27 5.50
N SER A 273 7.73 -14.74 5.96
CA SER A 273 7.83 -13.95 7.20
C SER A 273 8.01 -12.45 7.01
N GLY A 274 8.15 -11.96 5.77
CA GLY A 274 8.72 -10.64 5.52
C GLY A 274 10.15 -10.53 6.08
N GLY A 275 10.56 -9.33 6.49
CA GLY A 275 11.86 -9.10 7.14
C GLY A 275 11.95 -9.76 8.52
N LYS A 276 12.86 -10.73 8.68
CA LYS A 276 13.13 -11.37 9.97
C LYS A 276 14.06 -10.49 10.80
N GLN A 277 13.70 -10.25 12.05
CA GLN A 277 14.58 -9.60 13.04
C GLN A 277 14.86 -10.59 14.18
N GLY A 278 16.11 -10.62 14.62
CA GLY A 278 16.56 -11.53 15.67
C GLY A 278 18.03 -11.34 16.00
N THR A 279 18.44 -11.98 17.09
CA THR A 279 19.85 -12.03 17.48
C THR A 279 20.60 -12.99 16.56
N PRO A 280 21.74 -12.59 15.96
CA PRO A 280 22.58 -13.52 15.20
C PRO A 280 22.89 -14.79 16.00
N GLY A 281 22.90 -15.94 15.33
CA GLY A 281 23.17 -17.25 15.93
C GLY A 281 21.99 -17.92 16.64
N LYS A 282 20.86 -17.21 16.84
CA LYS A 282 19.65 -17.79 17.43
C LYS A 282 18.53 -17.93 16.39
N PRO A 283 17.73 -19.00 16.47
CA PRO A 283 16.53 -19.14 15.65
C PRO A 283 15.64 -17.90 15.75
N PHE A 284 15.20 -17.36 14.61
CA PHE A 284 14.29 -16.22 14.62
C PHE A 284 13.00 -16.53 15.40
N PRO A 285 12.48 -15.59 16.22
CA PRO A 285 11.24 -15.78 16.95
C PRO A 285 10.04 -16.12 16.06
N PHE A 286 10.04 -15.63 14.82
CA PHE A 286 9.02 -15.98 13.82
C PHE A 286 9.00 -17.49 13.54
N ASP A 287 10.16 -18.10 13.27
CA ASP A 287 10.24 -19.51 12.89
C ASP A 287 9.83 -20.42 14.06
N ILE A 288 10.20 -20.06 15.29
CA ILE A 288 9.76 -20.75 16.51
C ILE A 288 8.24 -20.71 16.64
N ARG A 289 7.63 -19.53 16.47
CA ARG A 289 6.17 -19.37 16.55
C ARG A 289 5.45 -20.13 15.44
N LEU A 290 5.96 -20.06 14.21
CA LEU A 290 5.38 -20.77 13.07
C LEU A 290 5.46 -22.29 13.26
N LYS A 291 6.59 -22.80 13.77
CA LYS A 291 6.73 -24.22 14.14
C LYS A 291 5.64 -24.63 15.13
N ALA A 292 5.52 -23.92 16.25
CA ALA A 292 4.53 -24.23 17.28
C ALA A 292 3.09 -24.19 16.73
N LEU A 293 2.78 -23.19 15.91
CA LEU A 293 1.48 -23.07 15.24
C LEU A 293 1.19 -24.26 14.32
N ILE A 294 2.16 -24.68 13.50
CA ILE A 294 1.97 -25.84 12.61
C ILE A 294 1.81 -27.11 13.43
N GLU A 295 2.63 -27.33 14.47
CA GLU A 295 2.52 -28.50 15.35
C GLU A 295 1.18 -28.56 16.10
N GLU A 296 0.60 -27.40 16.44
CA GLU A 296 -0.71 -27.31 17.05
C GLU A 296 -1.85 -27.63 16.06
N VAL A 297 -1.72 -27.19 14.81
CA VAL A 297 -2.79 -27.28 13.81
C VAL A 297 -2.78 -28.62 13.06
N LEU A 298 -1.59 -29.18 12.81
CA LEU A 298 -1.37 -30.42 12.05
C LEU A 298 -2.24 -31.61 12.52
N PRO A 299 -2.44 -31.87 13.84
CA PRO A 299 -3.25 -32.99 14.31
C PRO A 299 -4.73 -32.92 13.94
N ASN A 300 -5.23 -31.75 13.53
CA ASN A 300 -6.63 -31.58 13.13
C ASN A 300 -6.92 -32.06 11.70
N TYR A 301 -5.88 -32.48 10.95
CA TYR A 301 -6.00 -32.92 9.57
C TYR A 301 -5.63 -34.39 9.43
N GLU A 302 -6.38 -35.10 8.58
CA GLU A 302 -6.08 -36.50 8.28
C GLU A 302 -4.75 -36.62 7.53
N GLU A 303 -3.93 -37.63 7.87
CA GLU A 303 -2.57 -37.79 7.33
C GLU A 303 -2.49 -37.88 5.79
N HIS A 304 -3.57 -38.34 5.16
CA HIS A 304 -3.66 -38.51 3.73
C HIS A 304 -4.23 -37.27 2.99
N SER A 305 -4.65 -36.24 3.73
CA SER A 305 -5.11 -34.96 3.15
C SER A 305 -3.96 -34.19 2.51
N LEU A 306 -4.28 -33.33 1.54
CA LEU A 306 -3.26 -32.51 0.89
C LEU A 306 -2.72 -31.46 1.88
N THR A 307 -3.62 -30.93 2.70
CA THR A 307 -3.31 -30.00 3.78
C THR A 307 -2.26 -30.56 4.73
N TYR A 308 -2.44 -31.80 5.22
CA TYR A 308 -1.49 -32.42 6.13
C TYR A 308 -0.08 -32.49 5.55
N ARG A 309 0.04 -32.90 4.28
CA ARG A 309 1.33 -32.97 3.57
C ARG A 309 2.00 -31.61 3.46
N ILE A 310 1.25 -30.56 3.15
CA ILE A 310 1.79 -29.20 3.02
C ILE A 310 2.24 -28.66 4.37
N LEU A 311 1.49 -28.94 5.44
CA LEU A 311 1.88 -28.57 6.79
C LEU A 311 3.13 -29.33 7.24
N GLN A 312 3.26 -30.62 6.93
CA GLN A 312 4.50 -31.37 7.17
C GLN A 312 5.69 -30.80 6.40
N ASP A 313 5.52 -30.49 5.11
CA ASP A 313 6.57 -29.89 4.29
C ASP A 313 6.98 -28.50 4.82
N SER A 314 6.00 -27.70 5.26
CA SER A 314 6.23 -26.40 5.89
C SER A 314 6.98 -26.54 7.22
N LEU A 315 6.59 -27.50 8.06
CA LEU A 315 7.27 -27.81 9.32
C LEU A 315 8.72 -28.24 9.10
N HIS A 316 8.96 -29.09 8.10
CA HIS A 316 10.32 -29.51 7.75
C HIS A 316 11.16 -28.35 7.20
N TYR A 317 10.59 -27.45 6.40
CA TYR A 317 11.25 -26.22 5.95
C TYR A 317 11.63 -25.31 7.13
N VAL A 318 10.69 -25.07 8.05
CA VAL A 318 10.91 -24.24 9.25
C VAL A 318 11.97 -24.85 10.17
N ASN A 319 11.91 -26.16 10.42
CA ASN A 319 12.94 -26.86 11.21
C ASN A 319 14.34 -26.73 10.58
N ARG A 320 14.44 -26.80 9.24
CA ARG A 320 15.73 -26.56 8.57
C ARG A 320 16.23 -25.12 8.77
N ALA A 321 15.36 -24.13 8.78
CA ALA A 321 15.74 -22.74 9.03
C ALA A 321 16.27 -22.56 10.47
N ILE A 322 15.54 -23.10 11.45
CA ILE A 322 15.93 -23.10 12.87
C ILE A 322 17.30 -23.77 13.06
N SER A 323 17.50 -24.96 12.49
CA SER A 323 18.75 -25.73 12.65
C SER A 323 19.95 -25.10 11.94
N ARG A 324 19.73 -24.37 10.82
CA ARG A 324 20.81 -23.67 10.11
C ARG A 324 21.39 -22.52 10.92
N GLU A 325 20.55 -21.81 11.69
CA GLU A 325 21.00 -20.68 12.52
C GLU A 325 21.82 -21.14 13.72
N THR A 326 21.48 -22.29 14.32
CA THR A 326 22.25 -22.89 15.41
C THR A 326 23.62 -23.44 14.99
N LEU A 327 23.88 -23.63 13.69
CA LEU A 327 25.19 -24.08 13.21
C LEU A 327 26.24 -22.96 13.22
N PHE A 328 25.82 -21.69 13.15
CA PHE A 328 26.72 -20.55 13.24
C PHE A 328 27.29 -20.32 14.65
N GLU A 329 26.76 -20.98 15.69
CA GLU A 329 27.34 -20.95 17.05
C GLU A 329 28.54 -21.90 17.21
N LYS A 330 28.84 -22.75 16.22
CA LYS A 330 29.95 -23.73 16.30
C LYS A 330 31.16 -23.42 15.43
N ASP A 331 31.07 -22.43 14.57
CA ASP A 331 32.21 -21.95 13.81
C ASP A 331 32.72 -20.67 14.49
N ASP A 332 33.67 -20.84 15.41
CA ASP A 332 34.60 -19.77 15.77
C ASP A 332 35.42 -19.44 14.50
N TRP A 333 35.29 -18.22 14.00
CA TRP A 333 36.12 -17.68 12.91
C TRP A 333 37.46 -17.21 13.44
#